data_AF-A0A0D2X3F0-F1
#
_entry.id   AF-A0A0D2X3F0-F1
#
_cell.length_a   1.000
_cell.length_b   1.000
_cell.length_c   1.000
_cell.angle_alpha   90.00
_cell.angle_beta   90.00
_cell.angle_gamma   90.00
#
_symmetry.space_group_name_H-M   'P 1'
#
loop_
_entity.id
_entity.type
_entity.pdbx_description
1 polymer ?
#
loop_
_entity_poly.entity_id
_entity_poly.type
_entity_poly.pdbx_seq_one_letter_code
_entity_poly.pdbx_strand_id
1 'polypeptide(L)'
;MADLNLSRPQVNAATGDQQQQLHGAVRPASPTQDRQPDDIQRPRLEGHQAASNEQQRLQATTGADLAATRHQAPALQASTNHDQLVRFWQALHAGQVTEQVFRRDPDANEVDDPPQAQVTRFLTLPDGVFWLGNSTLGSVLMVRSCYDGLFDAIINPPANPEPHPFWMDPRVRPTWVVTGNPGIGKTFFLAYFVYRLFLQHPQLAVVYEPAQPIPAVRYVLQPDQSVTQDRISFDSFSSRLLWAPNPETWYLVDGSSGHSSNVNTLLVTSPRGGLGKLLEKNANPMMFMPVWSWDELVACLRQQNAAEERLQAAEERYYRWGGIARHVFDDELSLSESERRLNAAISNRTIASFRDLDLFTVEPDLSHGIFHIEVLPDGNPFQRTKITFASRWVAGQVLKRALATERGELMNFLRGSF
;
A
#
# COMPACT_ATOMS: atom_id res chain seq x y z
N MET A 1 -43.15 -13.67 -37.67
CA MET A 1 -43.59 -14.90 -38.37
C MET A 1 -42.60 -15.18 -39.49
N ALA A 2 -42.18 -16.45 -39.59
CA ALA A 2 -41.21 -17.03 -40.53
C ALA A 2 -39.71 -16.84 -40.18
N ASP A 3 -39.26 -17.65 -39.23
CA ASP A 3 -37.94 -18.31 -39.29
C ASP A 3 -37.97 -19.42 -40.36
N LEU A 4 -36.86 -19.62 -41.07
CA LEU A 4 -36.45 -20.93 -41.60
C LEU A 4 -34.96 -20.92 -42.04
N ASN A 5 -34.26 -21.95 -41.55
CA ASN A 5 -33.04 -22.61 -42.07
C ASN A 5 -31.67 -21.92 -41.88
N LEU A 6 -30.84 -22.44 -40.97
CA LEU A 6 -29.98 -23.65 -41.06
C LEU A 6 -28.71 -23.40 -41.87
N SER A 7 -27.56 -23.37 -41.20
CA SER A 7 -26.39 -24.23 -41.50
C SER A 7 -25.27 -24.08 -40.46
N ARG A 8 -24.83 -25.22 -39.91
CA ARG A 8 -23.57 -25.42 -39.15
C ARG A 8 -22.37 -25.42 -40.11
N PRO A 9 -21.13 -25.31 -39.60
CA PRO A 9 -20.27 -26.51 -39.48
C PRO A 9 -19.42 -26.52 -38.18
N GLN A 10 -19.43 -27.64 -37.44
CA GLN A 10 -18.42 -28.71 -37.39
C GLN A 10 -17.24 -28.47 -36.42
N VAL A 11 -17.20 -29.40 -35.47
CA VAL A 11 -16.17 -29.74 -34.49
C VAL A 11 -15.06 -30.51 -35.19
N ASN A 12 -13.79 -30.23 -34.87
CA ASN A 12 -12.70 -31.18 -35.04
C ASN A 12 -11.81 -31.17 -33.79
N ALA A 13 -11.63 -32.37 -33.24
CA ALA A 13 -10.68 -32.72 -32.20
C ALA A 13 -9.50 -33.46 -32.83
N ALA A 14 -8.28 -33.21 -32.33
CA ALA A 14 -7.10 -34.07 -32.44
C ALA A 14 -6.15 -33.66 -31.30
N THR A 15 -6.05 -34.37 -30.17
CA THR A 15 -5.14 -35.50 -29.86
C THR A 15 -3.75 -35.41 -30.50
N GLY A 16 -2.73 -35.33 -29.65
CA GLY A 16 -1.32 -35.42 -30.01
C GLY A 16 -0.41 -35.31 -28.78
N ASP A 17 -0.18 -36.44 -28.11
CA ASP A 17 0.90 -36.67 -27.15
C ASP A 17 2.27 -36.34 -27.73
N GLN A 18 3.17 -35.77 -26.93
CA GLN A 18 4.58 -36.15 -26.94
C GLN A 18 5.29 -35.72 -25.65
N GLN A 19 5.47 -36.70 -24.76
CA GLN A 19 6.55 -36.73 -23.78
C GLN A 19 7.90 -36.85 -24.51
N GLN A 20 8.88 -36.00 -24.17
CA GLN A 20 10.29 -36.36 -24.29
C GLN A 20 11.04 -36.05 -23.01
N GLN A 21 11.46 -37.13 -22.37
CA GLN A 21 12.48 -37.20 -21.34
C GLN A 21 13.84 -36.90 -21.97
N LEU A 22 14.68 -36.11 -21.29
CA LEU A 22 16.13 -36.16 -21.48
C LEU A 22 16.81 -36.32 -20.13
N HIS A 23 17.33 -37.52 -19.92
CA HIS A 23 18.34 -37.86 -18.92
C HIS A 23 19.67 -37.16 -19.25
N GLY A 24 20.32 -36.62 -18.22
CA GLY A 24 21.70 -36.17 -18.27
C GLY A 24 22.28 -36.08 -16.85
N ALA A 25 22.72 -37.22 -16.33
CA ALA A 25 23.53 -37.30 -15.11
C ALA A 25 24.98 -36.92 -15.42
N VAL A 26 25.67 -36.17 -14.55
CA VAL A 26 27.07 -36.43 -14.11
C VAL A 26 27.32 -35.72 -12.76
N ARG A 27 28.10 -36.42 -11.93
CA ARG A 27 28.44 -36.33 -10.50
C ARG A 27 29.24 -35.09 -10.04
N PRO A 28 29.33 -34.91 -8.69
CA PRO A 28 30.02 -33.80 -8.01
C PRO A 28 31.51 -34.07 -7.80
N ALA A 29 32.28 -33.01 -7.54
CA ALA A 29 33.61 -33.08 -6.93
C ALA A 29 33.66 -32.18 -5.69
N SER A 30 34.09 -32.77 -4.57
CA SER A 30 34.36 -32.13 -3.28
C SER A 30 35.88 -31.88 -3.13
N PRO A 31 36.46 -31.65 -1.93
CA PRO A 31 37.01 -30.36 -1.52
C PRO A 31 38.52 -30.40 -1.20
N THR A 32 39.15 -29.24 -1.02
CA THR A 32 40.49 -29.07 -0.44
C THR A 32 40.62 -27.60 -0.03
N GLN A 33 41.21 -27.17 1.10
CA GLN A 33 41.95 -27.85 2.16
C GLN A 33 42.15 -26.83 3.30
N ASP A 34 42.26 -27.34 4.52
CA ASP A 34 42.62 -26.64 5.75
C ASP A 34 43.89 -25.78 5.65
N ARG A 35 43.86 -24.62 6.32
CA ARG A 35 45.04 -24.01 6.96
C ARG A 35 44.66 -23.37 8.30
N GLN A 36 45.27 -23.87 9.36
CA GLN A 36 45.49 -23.27 10.68
C GLN A 36 46.93 -23.65 11.09
N PRO A 37 47.49 -23.15 12.21
CA PRO A 37 47.54 -21.77 12.72
C PRO A 37 49.01 -21.41 13.07
N ASP A 38 49.29 -20.18 13.54
CA ASP A 38 50.48 -19.73 14.30
C ASP A 38 50.40 -18.19 14.39
N ASP A 39 50.77 -17.45 15.43
CA ASP A 39 51.14 -17.74 16.80
C ASP A 39 51.06 -16.41 17.61
N ILE A 40 51.08 -16.58 18.93
CA ILE A 40 50.91 -15.70 20.10
C ILE A 40 51.62 -14.32 20.10
N GLN A 41 50.98 -13.30 20.71
CA GLN A 41 51.58 -12.51 21.84
C GLN A 41 50.62 -11.53 22.56
N ARG A 42 50.50 -11.73 23.89
CA ARG A 42 49.98 -10.78 24.89
C ARG A 42 51.15 -10.06 25.59
N PRO A 43 50.93 -8.83 26.09
CA PRO A 43 51.38 -8.44 27.43
C PRO A 43 50.20 -7.84 28.24
N ARG A 44 49.81 -8.39 29.39
CA ARG A 44 50.33 -8.26 30.76
C ARG A 44 50.09 -6.88 31.41
N LEU A 45 49.32 -6.97 32.50
CA LEU A 45 48.84 -5.94 33.42
C LEU A 45 49.94 -5.18 34.15
N GLU A 46 49.80 -3.86 34.22
CA GLU A 46 50.30 -3.00 35.30
C GLU A 46 49.28 -1.87 35.55
N GLY A 47 49.07 -1.49 36.82
CA GLY A 47 48.50 -0.18 37.17
C GLY A 47 47.21 -0.12 37.99
N HIS A 48 47.17 -0.78 39.17
CA HIS A 48 46.28 -0.34 40.25
C HIS A 48 46.74 1.02 40.79
N GLN A 49 46.12 2.12 40.33
CA GLN A 49 46.09 3.41 41.06
C GLN A 49 45.13 4.48 40.51
N ALA A 50 44.28 4.20 39.51
CA ALA A 50 43.36 5.20 38.93
C ALA A 50 41.92 5.19 39.49
N ALA A 51 41.56 4.20 40.32
CA ALA A 51 40.15 3.96 40.70
C ALA A 51 39.62 4.79 41.89
N SER A 52 40.45 5.61 42.55
CA SER A 52 40.02 6.38 43.74
C SER A 52 39.73 7.87 43.51
N ASN A 53 40.02 8.42 42.32
CA ASN A 53 39.77 9.86 42.04
C ASN A 53 38.55 10.12 41.14
N GLU A 54 37.95 9.08 40.53
CA GLU A 54 36.73 9.24 39.72
C GLU A 54 35.42 9.18 40.53
N GLN A 55 35.42 8.48 41.68
CA GLN A 55 34.22 8.38 42.53
C GLN A 55 33.95 9.64 43.38
N GLN A 56 34.92 10.55 43.52
CA GLN A 56 34.72 11.85 44.19
C GLN A 56 34.45 13.03 43.23
N ARG A 57 34.49 12.80 41.91
CA ARG A 57 34.10 13.82 40.90
C ARG A 57 32.65 13.68 40.40
N LEU A 58 31.96 12.61 40.77
CA LEU A 58 30.58 12.32 40.36
C LEU A 58 29.50 12.70 41.41
N GLN A 59 29.86 13.48 42.42
CA GLN A 59 28.91 13.97 43.44
C GLN A 59 29.08 15.46 43.72
N ALA A 60 29.05 16.31 42.69
CA ALA A 60 28.84 17.75 42.85
C ALA A 60 28.58 18.46 41.50
N THR A 61 27.45 18.20 40.85
CA THR A 61 26.85 19.16 39.90
C THR A 61 25.34 19.02 39.91
N THR A 62 24.73 19.84 40.75
CA THR A 62 23.28 20.03 40.93
C THR A 62 22.64 20.69 39.70
N GLY A 63 21.65 20.03 39.11
CA GLY A 63 20.31 20.53 38.78
C GLY A 63 20.08 21.78 37.91
N ALA A 64 21.07 22.60 37.57
CA ALA A 64 20.85 23.89 36.89
C ALA A 64 21.59 24.06 35.55
N ASP A 65 22.67 23.31 35.31
CA ASP A 65 23.48 23.48 34.08
C ASP A 65 23.04 22.60 32.89
N LEU A 66 22.15 21.61 33.10
CA LEU A 66 21.56 20.81 32.01
C LEU A 66 20.45 21.56 31.24
N ALA A 67 20.01 22.71 31.74
CA ALA A 67 19.01 23.55 31.06
C ALA A 67 19.63 24.56 30.08
N ALA A 68 20.92 24.89 30.22
CA ALA A 68 21.57 25.94 29.42
C ALA A 68 22.27 25.43 28.14
N THR A 69 22.56 24.14 28.03
CA THR A 69 23.19 23.55 26.81
C THR A 69 22.18 23.11 25.75
N ARG A 70 20.87 23.29 25.99
CA ARG A 70 19.80 22.90 25.04
C ARG A 70 19.48 23.95 23.97
N HIS A 71 20.15 25.11 23.99
CA HIS A 71 19.87 26.23 23.07
C HIS A 71 20.95 26.53 22.02
N GLN A 72 21.91 25.62 21.81
CA GLN A 72 22.81 25.68 20.65
C GLN A 72 23.03 24.29 20.05
N ALA A 73 21.94 23.61 19.70
CA ALA A 73 21.98 22.66 18.60
C ALA A 73 21.88 23.47 17.29
N PRO A 74 22.66 23.17 16.24
CA PRO A 74 22.40 23.79 14.94
C PRO A 74 20.96 23.45 14.57
N ALA A 75 20.17 24.48 14.25
CA ALA A 75 18.83 24.29 13.73
C ALA A 75 18.94 23.33 12.53
N LEU A 76 18.47 22.09 12.71
CA LEU A 76 18.13 21.21 11.60
C LEU A 76 17.13 21.98 10.77
N GLN A 77 17.60 22.64 9.72
CA GLN A 77 16.75 23.30 8.75
C GLN A 77 15.73 22.26 8.29
N ALA A 78 14.44 22.58 8.47
CA ALA A 78 13.37 21.72 7.98
C ALA A 78 13.57 21.55 6.47
N SER A 79 14.07 20.39 6.08
CA SER A 79 14.28 20.01 4.68
C SER A 79 12.95 20.13 3.95
N THR A 80 12.94 20.76 2.79
CA THR A 80 11.70 20.87 2.02
C THR A 80 11.29 19.50 1.47
N ASN A 81 10.00 19.31 1.13
CA ASN A 81 9.53 18.07 0.46
C ASN A 81 10.30 17.81 -0.84
N HIS A 82 10.73 18.87 -1.53
CA HIS A 82 11.55 18.76 -2.74
C HIS A 82 12.91 18.13 -2.41
N ASP A 83 13.63 18.64 -1.40
CA ASP A 83 14.92 18.11 -0.98
C ASP A 83 14.83 16.63 -0.53
N GLN A 84 13.73 16.28 0.14
CA GLN A 84 13.47 14.90 0.56
C GLN A 84 13.23 13.97 -0.63
N LEU A 85 12.52 14.45 -1.66
CA LEU A 85 12.30 13.68 -2.88
C LEU A 85 13.58 13.50 -3.69
N VAL A 86 14.46 14.51 -3.74
CA VAL A 86 15.82 14.40 -4.31
C VAL A 86 16.60 13.27 -3.63
N ARG A 87 16.63 13.26 -2.30
CA ARG A 87 17.33 12.21 -1.53
C ARG A 87 16.76 10.82 -1.78
N PHE A 88 15.43 10.70 -1.84
CA PHE A 88 14.76 9.45 -2.18
C PHE A 88 15.20 8.94 -3.56
N TRP A 89 15.17 9.81 -4.57
CA TRP A 89 15.53 9.44 -5.94
C TRP A 89 17.01 9.03 -6.07
N GLN A 90 17.91 9.77 -5.44
CA GLN A 90 19.34 9.44 -5.38
C GLN A 90 19.59 8.10 -4.67
N ALA A 91 18.88 7.82 -3.58
CA ALA A 91 19.01 6.56 -2.86
C ALA A 91 18.57 5.34 -3.70
N LEU A 92 17.52 5.49 -4.54
CA LEU A 92 17.14 4.46 -5.51
C LEU A 92 18.25 4.20 -6.53
N HIS A 93 18.79 5.27 -7.14
CA HIS A 93 19.89 5.17 -8.10
C HIS A 93 21.17 4.58 -7.50
N ALA A 94 21.44 4.88 -6.24
CA ALA A 94 22.59 4.33 -5.53
C ALA A 94 22.37 2.87 -5.04
N GLY A 95 21.21 2.27 -5.30
CA GLY A 95 20.91 0.89 -4.89
C GLY A 95 20.86 0.71 -3.38
N GLN A 96 20.45 1.74 -2.63
CA GLN A 96 20.53 1.77 -1.16
C GLN A 96 19.28 1.23 -0.46
N VAL A 97 18.31 0.70 -1.21
CA VAL A 97 17.15 0.02 -0.62
C VAL A 97 17.59 -1.38 -0.17
N THR A 98 17.39 -1.67 1.12
CA THR A 98 17.64 -3.00 1.68
C THR A 98 16.33 -3.75 1.84
N GLU A 99 16.37 -5.07 1.67
CA GLU A 99 15.21 -5.94 1.86
C GLU A 99 15.40 -6.80 3.10
N GLN A 100 14.40 -6.76 3.99
CA GLN A 100 14.31 -7.60 5.17
C GLN A 100 13.16 -8.58 5.01
N VAL A 101 13.43 -9.85 5.30
CA VAL A 101 12.45 -10.92 5.15
C VAL A 101 12.06 -11.41 6.55
N PHE A 102 10.82 -11.14 6.95
CA PHE A 102 10.25 -11.61 8.20
C PHE A 102 9.53 -12.94 7.94
N ARG A 103 9.98 -14.01 8.61
CA ARG A 103 9.28 -15.30 8.62
C ARG A 103 8.54 -15.41 9.94
N ARG A 104 7.24 -15.66 9.87
CA ARG A 104 6.47 -16.00 11.07
C ARG A 104 6.81 -17.43 11.47
N ASP A 105 7.24 -17.64 12.71
CA ASP A 105 7.50 -18.98 13.24
C ASP A 105 6.21 -19.81 13.20
N PRO A 106 6.26 -21.05 12.68
CA PRO A 106 5.13 -21.96 12.62
C PRO A 106 4.92 -22.67 13.97
N ASP A 107 4.72 -21.92 15.06
CA ASP A 107 4.24 -22.50 16.33
C ASP A 107 2.71 -22.37 16.39
N ALA A 108 2.05 -23.23 15.61
CA ALA A 108 0.64 -23.55 15.77
C ALA A 108 0.44 -25.02 15.36
N ASN A 109 0.56 -25.90 16.36
CA ASN A 109 0.02 -27.27 16.48
C ASN A 109 -0.42 -28.00 15.19
N GLU A 110 0.26 -29.11 14.93
CA GLU A 110 -0.18 -30.33 14.21
C GLU A 110 -1.48 -30.24 13.39
N VAL A 111 -1.37 -30.10 12.06
CA VAL A 111 -2.22 -30.77 11.05
C VAL A 111 -1.37 -31.00 9.79
N ASP A 112 -1.58 -32.15 9.12
CA ASP A 112 -0.82 -32.81 8.04
C ASP A 112 -0.54 -32.03 6.71
N ASP A 113 -0.19 -30.75 6.75
CA ASP A 113 0.42 -30.06 5.61
C ASP A 113 1.26 -28.89 6.14
N PRO A 114 2.57 -28.78 5.80
CA PRO A 114 3.39 -27.71 6.35
C PRO A 114 2.80 -26.37 5.90
N PRO A 115 2.38 -25.47 6.83
CA PRO A 115 1.94 -24.15 6.44
C PRO A 115 3.13 -23.49 5.73
N GLN A 116 2.96 -23.14 4.46
CA GLN A 116 3.93 -22.28 3.78
C GLN A 116 4.15 -21.09 4.70
N ALA A 117 5.36 -20.99 5.28
CA ALA A 117 5.66 -19.92 6.21
C ALA A 117 5.28 -18.60 5.53
N GLN A 118 4.31 -17.87 6.08
CA GLN A 118 3.93 -16.58 5.53
C GLN A 118 5.16 -15.67 5.66
N VAL A 119 5.76 -15.40 4.51
CA VAL A 119 6.93 -14.53 4.40
C VAL A 119 6.45 -13.11 4.16
N THR A 120 6.77 -12.19 5.07
CA THR A 120 6.52 -10.76 4.89
C THR A 120 7.83 -10.06 4.56
N ARG A 121 7.83 -9.22 3.52
CA ARG A 121 9.01 -8.46 3.08
C ARG A 121 8.88 -7.00 3.50
N PHE A 122 9.99 -6.41 3.94
CA PHE A 122 10.09 -5.00 4.27
C PHE A 122 11.25 -4.37 3.49
N LEU A 123 10.96 -3.31 2.75
CA LEU A 123 11.94 -2.51 2.03
C LEU A 123 12.32 -1.32 2.90
N THR A 124 13.62 -1.13 3.16
CA THR A 124 14.12 -0.11 4.06
C THR A 124 15.08 0.82 3.32
N LEU A 125 14.76 2.11 3.34
CA LEU A 125 15.61 3.20 2.88
C LEU A 125 16.63 3.59 3.95
N PRO A 126 17.75 4.25 3.58
CA PRO A 126 18.72 4.78 4.53
C PRO A 126 18.13 5.79 5.52
N ASP A 127 18.82 6.00 6.63
CA ASP A 127 18.42 6.98 7.65
C ASP A 127 18.27 8.39 7.05
N GLY A 128 17.15 9.04 7.39
CA GLY A 128 16.84 10.39 6.89
C GLY A 128 16.39 10.44 5.42
N VAL A 129 16.11 9.28 4.81
CA VAL A 129 15.47 9.14 3.48
C VAL A 129 14.11 8.51 3.64
N PHE A 130 13.09 9.09 3.00
CA PHE A 130 11.70 8.63 3.14
C PHE A 130 11.10 8.27 1.79
N TRP A 131 10.19 7.30 1.79
CA TRP A 131 9.49 6.88 0.58
C TRP A 131 8.78 8.06 -0.08
N LEU A 132 8.99 8.25 -1.39
CA LEU A 132 8.46 9.37 -2.17
C LEU A 132 8.79 10.76 -1.57
N GLY A 133 9.89 10.88 -0.82
CA GLY A 133 10.28 12.13 -0.16
C GLY A 133 9.31 12.59 0.93
N ASN A 134 8.43 11.71 1.41
CA ASN A 134 7.41 12.05 2.39
C ASN A 134 7.69 11.39 3.74
N SER A 135 8.07 12.20 4.74
CA SER A 135 8.39 11.72 6.09
C SER A 135 7.24 10.97 6.78
N THR A 136 5.98 11.25 6.43
CA THR A 136 4.81 10.52 6.96
C THR A 136 4.69 9.08 6.45
N LEU A 137 5.35 8.76 5.32
CA LEU A 137 5.45 7.38 4.84
C LEU A 137 6.60 6.62 5.51
N GLY A 138 7.51 7.31 6.20
CA GLY A 138 8.67 6.70 6.82
C GLY A 138 9.69 6.13 5.82
N SER A 139 10.69 5.43 6.35
CA SER A 139 11.77 4.79 5.58
C SER A 139 11.55 3.29 5.37
N VAL A 140 10.60 2.68 6.09
CA VAL A 140 10.29 1.24 6.02
C VAL A 140 8.94 1.03 5.33
N LEU A 141 8.92 0.21 4.29
CA LEU A 141 7.75 -0.12 3.50
C LEU A 141 7.51 -1.63 3.54
N MET A 142 6.37 -2.07 4.07
CA MET A 142 5.95 -3.46 3.96
C MET A 142 5.47 -3.76 2.54
N VAL A 143 5.97 -4.83 1.93
CA VAL A 143 5.43 -5.37 0.67
C VAL A 143 4.22 -6.24 0.99
N ARG A 144 3.03 -5.70 0.73
CA ARG A 144 1.76 -6.42 0.92
C ARG A 144 1.65 -7.60 -0.03
N SER A 145 0.90 -8.62 0.36
CA SER A 145 0.70 -9.82 -0.47
C SER A 145 0.06 -9.52 -1.82
N CYS A 146 -0.72 -8.43 -1.92
CA CYS A 146 -1.35 -7.99 -3.16
C CYS A 146 -0.45 -7.16 -4.08
N TYR A 147 0.70 -6.66 -3.60
CA TYR A 147 1.51 -5.71 -4.36
C TYR A 147 2.15 -6.32 -5.61
N ASP A 148 2.64 -7.55 -5.52
CA ASP A 148 3.22 -8.25 -6.66
C ASP A 148 2.18 -8.47 -7.76
N GLY A 149 1.01 -9.03 -7.40
CA GLY A 149 -0.07 -9.26 -8.35
C GLY A 149 -0.61 -7.97 -8.97
N LEU A 150 -0.73 -6.88 -8.21
CA LEU A 150 -1.16 -5.58 -8.74
C LEU A 150 -0.12 -4.99 -9.70
N PHE A 151 1.17 -5.07 -9.35
CA PHE A 151 2.24 -4.61 -10.22
C PHE A 151 2.23 -5.38 -11.54
N ASP A 152 2.18 -6.71 -11.48
CA ASP A 152 2.21 -7.58 -12.66
C ASP A 152 0.99 -7.34 -13.56
N ALA A 153 -0.21 -7.13 -12.98
CA ALA A 153 -1.42 -6.81 -13.74
C ALA A 153 -1.34 -5.45 -14.48
N ILE A 154 -0.60 -4.48 -13.94
CA ILE A 154 -0.40 -3.16 -14.57
C ILE A 154 0.65 -3.23 -15.68
N ILE A 155 1.76 -3.91 -15.43
CA ILE A 155 2.92 -3.95 -16.34
C ILE A 155 2.73 -4.96 -17.48
N ASN A 156 2.06 -6.08 -17.19
CA ASN A 156 1.76 -7.14 -18.14
C ASN A 156 0.24 -7.28 -18.31
N PRO A 157 -0.42 -6.29 -18.94
CA PRO A 157 -1.86 -6.39 -19.17
C PRO A 157 -2.21 -7.70 -19.90
N PRO A 158 -3.30 -8.38 -19.54
CA PRO A 158 -3.76 -9.53 -20.31
C PRO A 158 -3.91 -9.12 -21.79
N ALA A 159 -3.45 -9.99 -22.69
CA ALA A 159 -3.15 -9.69 -24.09
C ALA A 159 -4.33 -9.19 -24.95
N ASN A 160 -5.54 -9.04 -24.39
CA ASN A 160 -6.73 -8.53 -25.08
C ASN A 160 -7.70 -7.85 -24.08
N PRO A 161 -7.50 -6.59 -23.69
CA PRO A 161 -8.67 -5.75 -23.47
C PRO A 161 -9.25 -5.45 -24.86
N GLU A 162 -10.51 -5.82 -25.11
CA GLU A 162 -11.26 -5.31 -26.26
C GLU A 162 -10.91 -3.83 -26.45
N PRO A 163 -10.30 -3.42 -27.58
CA PRO A 163 -9.85 -2.05 -27.76
C PRO A 163 -11.07 -1.15 -27.73
N HIS A 164 -11.28 -0.49 -26.59
CA HIS A 164 -12.21 0.62 -26.51
C HIS A 164 -11.88 1.62 -27.63
N PRO A 165 -12.87 2.23 -28.31
CA PRO A 165 -12.66 3.10 -29.46
C PRO A 165 -11.69 4.27 -29.22
N PHE A 166 -11.45 4.64 -27.96
CA PHE A 166 -10.47 5.66 -27.56
C PHE A 166 -9.00 5.20 -27.62
N TRP A 167 -8.72 3.90 -27.55
CA TRP A 167 -7.36 3.35 -27.68
C TRP A 167 -6.92 3.24 -29.16
N MET A 168 -7.74 3.70 -30.11
CA MET A 168 -7.40 3.69 -31.53
C MET A 168 -6.43 4.81 -31.91
N ASP A 169 -6.20 5.83 -31.07
CA ASP A 169 -5.09 6.76 -31.25
C ASP A 169 -3.81 6.16 -30.66
N PRO A 170 -2.81 5.76 -31.47
CA PRO A 170 -1.57 5.16 -31.00
C PRO A 170 -0.72 6.10 -30.12
N ARG A 171 -1.08 7.38 -30.02
CA ARG A 171 -0.44 8.37 -29.14
C ARG A 171 -1.01 8.39 -27.73
N VAL A 172 -2.18 7.80 -27.51
CA VAL A 172 -2.84 7.74 -26.20
C VAL A 172 -2.38 6.48 -25.46
N ARG A 173 -1.83 6.67 -24.26
CA ARG A 173 -1.34 5.58 -23.41
C ARG A 173 -2.37 5.25 -22.31
N PRO A 174 -2.41 4.00 -21.83
CA PRO A 174 -3.34 3.61 -20.78
C PRO A 174 -3.09 4.37 -19.48
N THR A 175 -4.20 4.77 -18.86
CA THR A 175 -4.22 5.22 -17.47
C THR A 175 -4.78 4.10 -16.61
N TRP A 176 -3.91 3.49 -15.81
CA TRP A 176 -4.28 2.48 -14.83
C TRP A 176 -4.82 3.14 -13.58
N VAL A 177 -5.95 2.67 -13.08
CA VAL A 177 -6.55 3.18 -11.85
C VAL A 177 -6.54 2.11 -10.78
N VAL A 178 -5.82 2.37 -9.68
CA VAL A 178 -5.87 1.55 -8.48
C VAL A 178 -6.69 2.27 -7.41
N THR A 179 -7.81 1.66 -7.02
CA THR A 179 -8.73 2.20 -6.02
C THR A 179 -8.98 1.22 -4.87
N GLY A 180 -9.80 1.61 -3.90
CA GLY A 180 -10.15 0.80 -2.74
C GLY A 180 -10.41 1.67 -1.51
N ASN A 181 -10.78 1.03 -0.40
CA ASN A 181 -11.17 1.72 0.83
C ASN A 181 -10.12 2.78 1.26
N PRO A 182 -10.49 3.97 1.73
CA PRO A 182 -9.53 4.95 2.25
C PRO A 182 -8.68 4.36 3.39
N GLY A 183 -7.41 4.74 3.47
CA GLY A 183 -6.53 4.33 4.57
C GLY A 183 -5.91 2.93 4.48
N ILE A 184 -6.10 2.19 3.39
CA ILE A 184 -5.48 0.86 3.16
C ILE A 184 -4.06 0.91 2.56
N GLY A 185 -3.48 2.10 2.39
CA GLY A 185 -2.09 2.25 1.93
C GLY A 185 -1.88 2.26 0.40
N LYS A 186 -2.76 2.92 -0.36
CA LYS A 186 -2.60 3.05 -1.82
C LYS A 186 -1.36 3.88 -2.21
N THR A 187 -1.05 4.92 -1.44
CA THR A 187 0.19 5.71 -1.60
C THR A 187 1.44 4.85 -1.37
N PHE A 188 1.42 3.91 -0.41
CA PHE A 188 2.51 2.96 -0.21
C PHE A 188 2.69 2.01 -1.40
N PHE A 189 1.60 1.60 -2.06
CA PHE A 189 1.67 0.86 -3.32
C PHE A 189 2.34 1.67 -4.43
N LEU A 190 2.09 2.98 -4.51
CA LEU A 190 2.76 3.85 -5.48
C LEU A 190 4.28 3.89 -5.25
N ALA A 191 4.73 3.96 -3.98
CA ALA A 191 6.14 3.89 -3.62
C ALA A 191 6.77 2.54 -4.02
N TYR A 192 6.06 1.44 -3.74
CA TYR A 192 6.46 0.10 -4.17
C TYR A 192 6.57 -0.01 -5.69
N PHE A 193 5.59 0.54 -6.41
CA PHE A 193 5.52 0.53 -7.87
C PHE A 193 6.73 1.24 -8.48
N VAL A 194 7.08 2.44 -8.00
CA VAL A 194 8.29 3.16 -8.43
C VAL A 194 9.54 2.32 -8.22
N TYR A 195 9.72 1.75 -7.04
CA TYR A 195 10.87 0.93 -6.71
C TYR A 195 11.02 -0.26 -7.67
N ARG A 196 9.94 -1.04 -7.85
CA ARG A 196 9.93 -2.20 -8.75
C ARG A 196 10.16 -1.82 -10.21
N LEU A 197 9.55 -0.74 -10.66
CA LEU A 197 9.71 -0.24 -12.02
C LEU A 197 11.14 0.23 -12.28
N PHE A 198 11.75 0.93 -11.31
CA PHE A 198 13.13 1.38 -11.38
C PHE A 198 14.12 0.20 -11.47
N LEU A 199 13.89 -0.89 -10.71
CA LEU A 199 14.70 -2.11 -10.81
C LEU A 199 14.68 -2.73 -12.22
N GLN A 200 13.55 -2.63 -12.93
CA GLN A 200 13.40 -3.14 -14.29
C GLN A 200 13.93 -2.17 -15.35
N HIS A 201 13.87 -0.86 -15.07
CA HIS A 201 14.24 0.21 -15.98
C HIS A 201 15.07 1.29 -15.27
N PRO A 202 16.41 1.11 -15.14
CA PRO A 202 17.26 2.09 -14.47
C PRO A 202 17.34 3.47 -15.15
N GLN A 203 16.88 3.56 -16.41
CA GLN A 203 16.75 4.82 -17.18
C GLN A 203 15.33 5.42 -17.11
N LEU A 204 14.52 4.97 -16.15
CA LEU A 204 13.16 5.46 -15.91
C LEU A 204 13.13 6.95 -15.60
N ALA A 205 12.25 7.68 -16.28
CA ALA A 205 11.81 9.00 -15.85
C ALA A 205 10.45 8.89 -15.15
N VAL A 206 10.30 9.54 -13.99
CA VAL A 206 9.04 9.55 -13.24
C VAL A 206 8.53 10.97 -13.13
N VAL A 207 7.27 11.17 -13.49
CA VAL A 207 6.53 12.35 -13.06
C VAL A 207 5.68 11.95 -11.88
N TYR A 208 5.87 12.63 -10.75
CA TYR A 208 5.09 12.39 -9.54
C TYR A 208 4.22 13.59 -9.16
N GLU A 209 2.91 13.37 -9.06
CA GLU A 209 1.93 14.31 -8.51
C GLU A 209 1.41 13.78 -7.16
N PRO A 210 1.85 14.33 -6.02
CA PRO A 210 1.40 13.89 -4.70
C PRO A 210 -0.04 14.35 -4.40
N ALA A 211 -0.67 13.70 -3.43
CA ALA A 211 -1.96 14.09 -2.90
C ALA A 211 -1.85 15.41 -2.11
N GLN A 212 -2.07 16.55 -2.78
CA GLN A 212 -2.03 17.87 -2.17
C GLN A 212 -3.20 18.78 -2.63
N PRO A 213 -3.56 19.80 -1.82
CA PRO A 213 -4.50 20.83 -2.24
C PRO A 213 -3.98 21.61 -3.46
N ILE A 214 -4.90 22.14 -4.26
CA ILE A 214 -4.62 22.93 -5.47
C ILE A 214 -3.89 24.24 -5.09
N PRO A 215 -2.87 24.69 -5.84
CA PRO A 215 -2.39 24.15 -7.12
C PRO A 215 -1.53 22.88 -6.95
N ALA A 216 -1.81 21.88 -7.80
CA ALA A 216 -1.06 20.64 -7.83
C ALA A 216 0.41 20.92 -8.16
N VAL A 217 1.30 20.42 -7.31
CA VAL A 217 2.75 20.40 -7.55
C VAL A 217 3.07 19.14 -8.32
N ARG A 218 3.92 19.23 -9.33
CA ARG A 218 4.47 18.05 -10.03
C ARG A 218 5.98 18.04 -9.90
N TYR A 219 6.51 16.85 -9.66
CA TYR A 219 7.94 16.61 -9.65
C TYR A 219 8.32 15.77 -10.86
N VAL A 220 9.40 16.14 -11.55
CA VAL A 220 9.99 15.35 -12.63
C VAL A 220 11.31 14.80 -12.10
N LEU A 221 11.37 13.48 -11.95
CA LEU A 221 12.53 12.73 -11.50
C LEU A 221 13.17 12.09 -12.72
N GLN A 222 14.41 12.49 -13.02
CA GLN A 222 15.10 12.14 -14.26
C GLN A 222 16.19 11.09 -14.03
N PRO A 223 16.58 10.32 -15.06
CA PRO A 223 17.63 9.30 -14.96
C PRO A 223 19.01 9.84 -14.55
N ASP A 224 19.27 11.12 -14.77
CA ASP A 224 20.48 11.82 -14.34
C ASP A 224 20.47 12.20 -12.85
N GLN A 225 19.49 11.68 -12.10
CA GLN A 225 19.22 11.94 -10.68
C GLN A 225 18.73 13.35 -10.37
N SER A 226 18.49 14.18 -11.38
CA SER A 226 17.88 15.49 -11.16
C SER A 226 16.40 15.34 -10.81
N VAL A 227 15.95 16.17 -9.87
CA VAL A 227 14.52 16.34 -9.57
C VAL A 227 14.19 17.80 -9.80
N THR A 228 13.21 18.05 -10.64
CA THR A 228 12.69 19.40 -10.87
C THR A 228 11.25 19.49 -10.36
N GLN A 229 10.86 20.66 -9.87
CA GLN A 229 9.51 20.92 -9.39
C GLN A 229 8.86 21.96 -10.29
N ASP A 230 7.61 21.73 -10.68
CA ASP A 230 6.80 22.71 -11.37
C ASP A 230 5.40 22.87 -10.75
N ARG A 231 4.88 24.10 -10.81
CA ARG A 231 3.57 24.53 -10.32
C ARG A 231 2.71 25.06 -11.46
N ILE A 232 2.67 24.31 -12.55
CA ILE A 232 1.90 24.66 -13.74
C ILE A 232 0.59 23.86 -13.81
N SER A 233 -0.36 24.37 -14.59
CA SER A 233 -1.56 23.61 -14.96
C SER A 233 -1.18 22.32 -15.68
N PHE A 234 -2.06 21.31 -15.61
CA PHE A 234 -1.83 20.06 -16.32
C PHE A 234 -1.65 20.28 -17.84
N ASP A 235 -2.41 21.19 -18.46
CA ASP A 235 -2.30 21.47 -19.90
C ASP A 235 -0.93 22.05 -20.31
N SER A 236 -0.37 22.93 -19.48
CA SER A 236 0.96 23.47 -19.68
C SER A 236 2.07 22.44 -19.39
N PHE A 237 1.77 21.41 -18.59
CA PHE A 237 2.69 20.33 -18.26
C PHE A 237 2.65 19.21 -19.30
N SER A 238 1.46 18.82 -19.73
CA SER A 238 1.24 17.82 -20.76
C SER A 238 1.89 18.26 -22.06
N SER A 239 1.72 19.53 -22.49
CA SER A 239 2.43 20.08 -23.64
C SER A 239 3.95 19.84 -23.61
N ARG A 240 4.60 19.92 -22.43
CA ARG A 240 6.04 19.62 -22.30
C ARG A 240 6.37 18.13 -22.38
N LEU A 241 5.54 17.26 -21.79
CA LEU A 241 5.68 15.80 -21.91
C LEU A 241 5.36 15.28 -23.33
N LEU A 242 4.54 16.02 -24.08
CA LEU A 242 4.04 15.64 -25.41
C LEU A 242 5.11 15.69 -26.51
N TRP A 243 6.24 16.40 -26.32
CA TRP A 243 7.26 16.55 -27.37
C TRP A 243 8.24 15.39 -27.51
N ALA A 244 8.28 14.45 -26.54
CA ALA A 244 9.08 13.23 -26.67
C ALA A 244 8.43 12.09 -25.87
N PRO A 245 7.45 11.35 -26.45
CA PRO A 245 6.90 10.17 -25.82
C PRO A 245 8.00 9.12 -25.65
N ASN A 246 8.61 9.08 -24.47
CA ASN A 246 9.54 8.03 -24.08
C ASN A 246 8.71 6.90 -23.45
N PRO A 247 8.76 5.65 -23.98
CA PRO A 247 8.12 4.50 -23.34
C PRO A 247 8.61 4.26 -21.90
N GLU A 248 9.77 4.79 -21.54
CA GLU A 248 10.37 4.73 -20.19
C GLU A 248 9.96 5.92 -19.29
N THR A 249 8.90 6.64 -19.63
CA THR A 249 8.34 7.69 -18.74
C THR A 249 7.02 7.22 -18.13
N TRP A 250 6.90 7.34 -16.81
CA TRP A 250 5.67 7.07 -16.07
C TRP A 250 5.15 8.31 -15.35
N TYR A 251 3.84 8.52 -15.45
CA TYR A 251 3.13 9.55 -14.71
C TYR A 251 2.35 8.94 -13.54
N LEU A 252 2.73 9.31 -12.32
CA LEU A 252 2.23 8.76 -11.08
C LEU A 252 1.41 9.81 -10.34
N VAL A 253 0.15 9.50 -10.08
CA VAL A 253 -0.81 10.46 -9.52
C VAL A 253 -1.40 9.89 -8.24
N ASP A 254 -1.25 10.64 -7.14
CA ASP A 254 -1.85 10.30 -5.84
C ASP A 254 -3.04 11.22 -5.55
N GLY A 255 -4.26 10.68 -5.61
CA GLY A 255 -5.47 11.29 -5.06
C GLY A 255 -6.15 12.42 -5.87
N SER A 256 -5.55 12.92 -6.96
CA SER A 256 -6.13 13.97 -7.81
C SER A 256 -6.92 13.42 -9.02
N SER A 257 -7.71 14.29 -9.68
CA SER A 257 -8.51 13.92 -10.85
C SER A 257 -7.60 13.50 -12.00
N GLY A 258 -7.79 12.28 -12.50
CA GLY A 258 -7.03 11.74 -13.61
C GLY A 258 -7.09 12.65 -14.83
N HIS A 259 -5.93 12.94 -15.39
CA HIS A 259 -5.81 13.66 -16.65
C HIS A 259 -5.29 12.68 -17.69
N SER A 260 -5.82 12.73 -18.91
CA SER A 260 -5.31 11.94 -20.03
C SER A 260 -3.88 12.38 -20.35
N SER A 261 -2.95 11.45 -20.40
CA SER A 261 -1.55 11.72 -20.73
C SER A 261 -1.08 10.78 -21.85
N ASN A 262 -0.09 11.21 -22.62
CA ASN A 262 0.52 10.41 -23.69
C ASN A 262 1.64 9.50 -23.17
N VAL A 263 1.75 9.34 -21.84
CA VAL A 263 2.70 8.46 -21.17
C VAL A 263 1.94 7.44 -20.31
N ASN A 264 2.61 6.36 -19.92
CA ASN A 264 1.99 5.37 -19.04
C ASN A 264 1.61 6.05 -17.72
N THR A 265 0.33 5.99 -17.35
CA THR A 265 -0.17 6.68 -16.15
C THR A 265 -0.65 5.66 -15.13
N LEU A 266 -0.24 5.81 -13.87
CA LEU A 266 -0.83 5.12 -12.73
C LEU A 266 -1.45 6.14 -11.78
N LEU A 267 -2.77 6.05 -11.62
CA LEU A 267 -3.55 6.81 -10.67
C LEU A 267 -3.91 5.94 -9.46
N VAL A 268 -3.49 6.34 -8.28
CA VAL A 268 -3.99 5.78 -7.01
C VAL A 268 -5.00 6.74 -6.39
N THR A 269 -6.20 6.26 -6.09
CA THR A 269 -7.25 7.13 -5.53
C THR A 269 -8.26 6.35 -4.69
N SER A 270 -9.06 7.03 -3.88
CA SER A 270 -10.18 6.38 -3.20
C SER A 270 -11.46 6.53 -4.04
N PRO A 271 -12.45 5.63 -3.91
CA PRO A 271 -13.74 5.80 -4.55
C PRO A 271 -14.34 7.16 -4.12
N ARG A 272 -14.63 8.01 -5.09
CA ARG A 272 -15.25 9.33 -4.90
C ARG A 272 -16.25 9.55 -6.04
N GLY A 273 -17.28 10.37 -5.80
CA GLY A 273 -18.33 10.69 -6.80
C GLY A 273 -17.86 11.25 -8.14
N GLY A 274 -16.59 11.64 -8.28
CA GLY A 274 -15.98 12.05 -9.55
C GLY A 274 -15.27 10.93 -10.32
N LEU A 275 -14.98 9.78 -9.69
CA LEU A 275 -14.25 8.68 -10.30
C LEU A 275 -15.08 8.01 -11.40
N GLY A 276 -16.40 7.83 -11.19
CA GLY A 276 -17.31 7.29 -12.19
C GLY A 276 -17.24 8.06 -13.53
N LYS A 277 -17.21 9.40 -13.47
CA LYS A 277 -17.07 10.25 -14.68
C LYS A 277 -15.72 10.08 -15.38
N LEU A 278 -14.65 9.74 -14.66
CA LEU A 278 -13.34 9.45 -15.24
C LEU A 278 -13.34 8.08 -15.96
N LEU A 279 -14.11 7.12 -15.44
CA LEU A 279 -14.25 5.78 -16.00
C LEU A 279 -15.12 5.75 -17.25
N GLU A 280 -16.27 6.44 -17.21
CA GLU A 280 -17.19 6.57 -18.33
C GLU A 280 -16.53 7.22 -19.55
N LYS A 281 -15.58 8.15 -19.33
CA LYS A 281 -14.95 8.89 -20.43
C LYS A 281 -13.79 8.15 -21.09
N ASN A 282 -13.03 7.34 -20.35
CA ASN A 282 -11.71 6.88 -20.82
C ASN A 282 -11.55 5.36 -20.86
N ALA A 283 -12.53 4.56 -20.39
CA ALA A 283 -12.43 3.09 -20.31
C ALA A 283 -11.11 2.59 -19.68
N ASN A 284 -10.62 3.34 -18.70
CA ASN A 284 -9.37 3.08 -18.02
C ASN A 284 -9.45 1.76 -17.22
N PRO A 285 -8.47 0.84 -17.35
CA PRO A 285 -8.45 -0.36 -16.55
C PRO A 285 -8.41 -0.03 -15.06
N MET A 286 -9.42 -0.51 -14.33
CA MET A 286 -9.56 -0.32 -12.89
C MET A 286 -9.23 -1.59 -12.13
N MET A 287 -8.45 -1.43 -11.06
CA MET A 287 -8.17 -2.46 -10.08
C MET A 287 -8.48 -1.96 -8.67
N PHE A 288 -8.90 -2.89 -7.82
CA PHE A 288 -9.25 -2.67 -6.43
C PHE A 288 -8.20 -3.33 -5.55
N MET A 289 -7.58 -2.54 -4.69
CA MET A 289 -6.63 -3.04 -3.71
C MET A 289 -7.38 -3.58 -2.48
N PRO A 290 -7.09 -4.81 -2.03
CA PRO A 290 -7.77 -5.38 -0.86
C PRO A 290 -7.40 -4.66 0.43
N VAL A 291 -8.28 -4.77 1.44
CA VAL A 291 -8.00 -4.38 2.83
C VAL A 291 -6.86 -5.22 3.41
N TRP A 292 -6.27 -4.78 4.52
CA TRP A 292 -5.21 -5.50 5.19
C TRP A 292 -5.75 -6.77 5.87
N SER A 293 -4.99 -7.86 5.76
CA SER A 293 -5.19 -9.01 6.64
C SER A 293 -4.65 -8.72 8.04
N TRP A 294 -5.14 -9.47 9.03
CA TRP A 294 -4.57 -9.37 10.38
C TRP A 294 -3.09 -9.75 10.41
N ASP A 295 -2.70 -10.76 9.63
CA ASP A 295 -1.31 -11.24 9.55
C ASP A 295 -0.35 -10.14 9.06
N GLU A 296 -0.74 -9.39 8.02
CA GLU A 296 0.01 -8.23 7.53
C GLU A 296 0.17 -7.14 8.61
N LEU A 297 -0.91 -6.86 9.36
CA LEU A 297 -0.90 -5.82 10.40
C LEU A 297 0.00 -6.23 11.58
N VAL A 298 -0.08 -7.49 12.01
CA VAL A 298 0.77 -8.05 13.06
C VAL A 298 2.23 -8.06 12.65
N ALA A 299 2.54 -8.38 11.39
CA ALA A 299 3.91 -8.34 10.89
C ALA A 299 4.50 -6.93 11.01
N CYS A 300 3.75 -5.88 10.64
CA CYS A 300 4.17 -4.50 10.84
C CYS A 300 4.41 -4.16 12.32
N LEU A 301 3.51 -4.54 13.22
CA LEU A 301 3.65 -4.24 14.66
C LEU A 301 4.88 -4.94 15.26
N ARG A 302 5.10 -6.21 14.89
CA ARG A 302 6.28 -6.98 15.33
C ARG A 302 7.58 -6.41 14.77
N GLN A 303 7.59 -5.99 13.51
CA GLN A 303 8.75 -5.33 12.91
C GLN A 303 9.13 -4.04 13.67
N GLN A 304 8.13 -3.34 14.22
CA GLN A 304 8.33 -2.15 15.05
C GLN A 304 8.66 -2.47 16.52
N ASN A 305 8.82 -3.74 16.90
CA ASN A 305 8.96 -4.18 18.29
C ASN A 305 7.85 -3.60 19.19
N ALA A 306 6.61 -3.55 18.69
CA ALA A 306 5.47 -3.06 19.44
C ALA A 306 5.28 -3.87 20.74
N ALA A 307 4.97 -3.17 21.83
CA ALA A 307 4.61 -3.79 23.11
C ALA A 307 3.28 -4.55 22.98
N GLU A 308 3.09 -5.57 23.83
CA GLU A 308 1.92 -6.45 23.78
C GLU A 308 0.60 -5.66 23.92
N GLU A 309 0.58 -4.61 24.73
CA GLU A 309 -0.59 -3.73 24.91
C GLU A 309 -0.98 -3.04 23.60
N ARG A 310 0.01 -2.67 22.78
CA ARG A 310 -0.22 -2.06 21.47
C ARG A 310 -0.77 -3.07 20.46
N LEU A 311 -0.29 -4.32 20.51
CA LEU A 311 -0.84 -5.40 19.70
C LEU A 311 -2.31 -5.67 20.05
N GLN A 312 -2.62 -5.75 21.35
CA GLN A 312 -4.00 -5.96 21.83
C GLN A 312 -4.91 -4.80 21.42
N ALA A 313 -4.48 -3.55 21.61
CA ALA A 313 -5.25 -2.38 21.17
C ALA A 313 -5.49 -2.37 19.65
N ALA A 314 -4.48 -2.77 18.85
CA ALA A 314 -4.63 -2.89 17.42
C ALA A 314 -5.58 -4.02 17.02
N GLU A 315 -5.54 -5.17 17.70
CA GLU A 315 -6.47 -6.29 17.49
C GLU A 315 -7.90 -5.87 17.79
N GLU A 316 -8.10 -5.17 18.89
CA GLU A 316 -9.38 -4.61 19.26
C GLU A 316 -9.91 -3.67 18.18
N ARG A 317 -9.07 -2.77 17.65
CA ARG A 317 -9.46 -1.88 16.54
C ARG A 317 -9.72 -2.65 15.26
N TYR A 318 -8.93 -3.66 14.92
CA TYR A 318 -9.14 -4.54 13.77
C TYR A 318 -10.49 -5.25 13.84
N TYR A 319 -10.89 -5.71 15.03
CA TYR A 319 -12.21 -6.34 15.22
C TYR A 319 -13.39 -5.38 14.92
N ARG A 320 -13.19 -4.06 15.05
CA ARG A 320 -14.23 -3.05 14.77
C ARG A 320 -14.14 -2.53 13.34
N TRP A 321 -12.96 -2.08 12.93
CA TRP A 321 -12.70 -1.40 11.65
C TRP A 321 -12.30 -2.34 10.52
N GLY A 322 -12.11 -3.64 10.81
CA GLY A 322 -11.53 -4.59 9.86
C GLY A 322 -10.12 -4.18 9.41
N GLY A 323 -9.78 -4.52 8.16
CA GLY A 323 -8.45 -4.30 7.58
C GLY A 323 -8.12 -2.87 7.14
N ILE A 324 -8.70 -1.83 7.74
CA ILE A 324 -8.35 -0.44 7.45
C ILE A 324 -7.16 -0.03 8.30
N ALA A 325 -5.95 -0.22 7.76
CA ALA A 325 -4.68 0.01 8.47
C ALA A 325 -4.61 1.38 9.17
N ARG A 326 -5.12 2.45 8.53
CA ARG A 326 -5.19 3.79 9.13
C ARG A 326 -5.83 3.79 10.52
N HIS A 327 -6.92 3.05 10.72
CA HIS A 327 -7.60 3.00 12.01
C HIS A 327 -6.97 1.99 12.96
N VAL A 328 -6.44 0.88 12.44
CA VAL A 328 -5.79 -0.15 13.28
C VAL A 328 -4.51 0.39 13.93
N PHE A 329 -3.69 1.14 13.18
CA PHE A 329 -2.43 1.70 13.64
C PHE A 329 -2.55 3.07 14.33
N ASP A 330 -3.77 3.59 14.49
CA ASP A 330 -3.99 4.87 15.17
C ASP A 330 -3.86 4.68 16.69
N ASP A 331 -2.68 4.97 17.23
CA ASP A 331 -2.37 4.85 18.65
C ASP A 331 -3.13 5.87 19.52
N GLU A 332 -3.61 6.97 18.92
CA GLU A 332 -4.42 7.98 19.61
C GLU A 332 -5.90 7.59 19.66
N LEU A 333 -6.32 6.67 18.78
CA LEU A 333 -7.68 6.19 18.72
C LEU A 333 -7.94 5.12 19.78
N SER A 334 -8.52 5.53 20.89
CA SER A 334 -9.01 4.59 21.91
C SER A 334 -10.12 3.70 21.35
N LEU A 335 -10.34 2.57 22.01
CA LEU A 335 -11.43 1.68 21.64
C LEU A 335 -12.81 2.34 21.80
N SER A 336 -13.03 3.07 22.89
CA SER A 336 -14.31 3.77 23.12
C SER A 336 -14.56 4.84 22.04
N GLU A 337 -13.51 5.53 21.60
CA GLU A 337 -13.60 6.50 20.52
C GLU A 337 -13.88 5.84 19.17
N SER A 338 -13.24 4.70 18.89
CA SER A 338 -13.53 3.87 17.71
C SER A 338 -15.01 3.51 17.63
N GLU A 339 -15.54 2.93 18.70
CA GLU A 339 -16.94 2.50 18.76
C GLU A 339 -17.89 3.70 18.69
N ARG A 340 -17.55 4.84 19.30
CA ARG A 340 -18.33 6.07 19.20
C ARG A 340 -18.44 6.55 17.75
N ARG A 341 -17.33 6.61 17.01
CA ARG A 341 -17.30 7.03 15.59
C ARG A 341 -18.11 6.09 14.71
N LEU A 342 -17.96 4.77 14.89
CA LEU A 342 -18.72 3.78 14.13
C LEU A 342 -20.22 3.81 14.45
N ASN A 343 -20.60 3.95 15.72
CA ASN A 343 -21.99 4.05 16.11
C ASN A 343 -22.64 5.34 15.59
N ALA A 344 -21.90 6.45 15.53
CA ALA A 344 -22.36 7.68 14.89
C ALA A 344 -22.60 7.47 13.38
N ALA A 345 -21.66 6.79 12.70
CA ALA A 345 -21.80 6.43 11.29
C ALA A 345 -23.06 5.58 11.03
N ILE A 346 -23.27 4.54 11.85
CA ILE A 346 -24.42 3.64 11.77
C ILE A 346 -25.73 4.39 12.07
N SER A 347 -25.70 5.33 13.02
CA SER A 347 -26.90 6.06 13.44
C SER A 347 -27.44 7.01 12.38
N ASN A 348 -26.58 7.47 11.47
CA ASN A 348 -26.97 8.40 10.41
C ASN A 348 -27.57 7.71 9.17
N ARG A 349 -27.85 6.39 9.23
CA ARG A 349 -28.36 5.62 8.08
C ARG A 349 -29.58 4.76 8.42
N THR A 350 -30.38 4.48 7.40
CA THR A 350 -31.54 3.58 7.44
C THR A 350 -31.20 2.27 6.74
N ILE A 351 -31.99 1.22 6.99
CA ILE A 351 -31.79 -0.07 6.29
C ILE A 351 -31.94 0.10 4.77
N ALA A 352 -32.87 0.95 4.34
CA ALA A 352 -33.06 1.29 2.93
C ALA A 352 -31.81 1.93 2.32
N SER A 353 -31.15 2.85 3.04
CA SER A 353 -29.92 3.47 2.54
C SER A 353 -28.70 2.54 2.49
N PHE A 354 -28.82 1.31 3.03
CA PHE A 354 -27.83 0.25 2.82
C PHE A 354 -28.09 -0.59 1.56
N ARG A 355 -29.31 -0.62 1.04
CA ARG A 355 -29.65 -1.39 -0.18
C ARG A 355 -29.25 -0.67 -1.46
N ASP A 356 -29.32 0.65 -1.45
CA ASP A 356 -29.07 1.49 -2.63
C ASP A 356 -27.59 1.95 -2.72
N LEU A 357 -26.66 1.23 -2.10
CA LEU A 357 -25.24 1.57 -2.10
C LEU A 357 -24.60 1.22 -3.44
N ASP A 358 -24.18 2.24 -4.18
CA ASP A 358 -23.25 2.09 -5.30
C ASP A 358 -21.84 2.51 -4.86
N LEU A 359 -20.82 1.80 -5.36
CA LEU A 359 -19.40 1.96 -5.01
C LEU A 359 -18.89 3.39 -5.19
N PHE A 360 -19.56 4.18 -6.05
CA PHE A 360 -19.11 5.51 -6.46
C PHE A 360 -20.04 6.65 -6.02
N THR A 361 -21.22 6.39 -5.47
CA THR A 361 -22.20 7.44 -5.11
C THR A 361 -22.19 7.82 -3.63
N VAL A 362 -21.48 7.07 -2.80
CA VAL A 362 -21.62 7.19 -1.35
C VAL A 362 -20.62 8.17 -0.75
N GLU A 363 -21.10 9.04 0.14
CA GLU A 363 -20.26 10.02 0.83
C GLU A 363 -19.12 9.36 1.63
N PRO A 364 -17.87 9.87 1.49
CA PRO A 364 -16.66 9.16 1.86
C PRO A 364 -16.47 8.94 3.37
N ASP A 365 -16.86 9.85 4.26
CA ASP A 365 -16.22 9.83 5.58
C ASP A 365 -16.81 8.84 6.61
N LEU A 366 -18.03 8.35 6.39
CA LEU A 366 -18.70 7.43 7.33
C LEU A 366 -19.08 6.07 6.71
N SER A 367 -19.24 5.99 5.39
CA SER A 367 -19.60 4.72 4.76
C SER A 367 -18.46 3.70 4.75
N HIS A 368 -17.22 4.16 4.62
CA HIS A 368 -16.06 3.28 4.57
C HIS A 368 -15.71 2.64 5.92
N GLY A 369 -16.24 3.17 7.03
CA GLY A 369 -16.19 2.50 8.32
C GLY A 369 -17.26 1.42 8.51
N ILE A 370 -18.34 1.47 7.72
CA ILE A 370 -19.45 0.51 7.79
C ILE A 370 -19.29 -0.60 6.76
N PHE A 371 -18.86 -0.24 5.55
CA PHE A 371 -18.74 -1.13 4.41
C PHE A 371 -17.36 -1.11 3.80
N HIS A 372 -16.88 -2.29 3.44
CA HIS A 372 -15.66 -2.47 2.70
C HIS A 372 -15.93 -2.99 1.30
N ILE A 373 -15.08 -2.53 0.37
CA ILE A 373 -14.90 -3.18 -0.92
C ILE A 373 -14.06 -4.45 -0.70
N GLU A 374 -14.67 -5.61 -0.96
CA GLU A 374 -14.01 -6.91 -0.95
C GLU A 374 -13.68 -7.32 -2.38
N VAL A 375 -12.42 -7.66 -2.62
CA VAL A 375 -11.93 -8.16 -3.92
C VAL A 375 -12.22 -9.64 -4.02
N LEU A 376 -12.85 -10.08 -5.10
CA LEU A 376 -13.20 -11.48 -5.31
C LEU A 376 -12.02 -12.24 -5.96
N PRO A 377 -11.73 -13.47 -5.49
CA PRO A 377 -10.75 -14.34 -6.13
C PRO A 377 -11.39 -14.99 -7.35
N ASP A 378 -11.33 -14.32 -8.49
CA ASP A 378 -11.64 -14.92 -9.79
C ASP A 378 -10.49 -14.70 -10.75
N GLY A 379 -10.50 -15.40 -11.89
CA GLY A 379 -9.40 -15.42 -12.86
C GLY A 379 -8.95 -14.06 -13.41
N ASN A 380 -9.62 -12.95 -13.03
CA ASN A 380 -9.19 -11.58 -13.27
C ASN A 380 -8.87 -10.89 -11.93
N PRO A 381 -7.64 -11.04 -11.41
CA PRO A 381 -7.30 -10.55 -10.08
C PRO A 381 -7.51 -9.03 -9.99
N PHE A 382 -8.05 -8.58 -8.86
CA PHE A 382 -8.27 -7.16 -8.52
C PHE A 382 -9.39 -6.43 -9.28
N GLN A 383 -10.12 -7.05 -10.21
CA GLN A 383 -11.16 -6.32 -10.97
C GLN A 383 -12.57 -6.48 -10.39
N ARG A 384 -12.93 -7.70 -9.96
CA ARG A 384 -14.26 -7.99 -9.44
C ARG A 384 -14.33 -7.74 -7.94
N THR A 385 -15.41 -7.09 -7.52
CA THR A 385 -15.63 -6.73 -6.12
C THR A 385 -17.07 -6.95 -5.69
N LYS A 386 -17.28 -7.00 -4.38
CA LYS A 386 -18.58 -6.85 -3.73
C LYS A 386 -18.44 -5.93 -2.53
N ILE A 387 -19.57 -5.36 -2.10
CA ILE A 387 -19.65 -4.60 -0.86
C ILE A 387 -19.98 -5.57 0.28
N THR A 388 -19.22 -5.50 1.36
CA THR A 388 -19.42 -6.29 2.59
C THR A 388 -19.37 -5.39 3.81
N PHE A 389 -19.89 -5.83 4.96
CA PHE A 389 -19.69 -5.10 6.21
C PHE A 389 -18.21 -5.05 6.58
N ALA A 390 -17.78 -3.92 7.14
CA ALA A 390 -16.40 -3.68 7.54
C ALA A 390 -15.88 -4.74 8.54
N SER A 391 -16.77 -5.18 9.43
CA SER A 391 -16.50 -6.24 10.41
C SER A 391 -17.79 -6.91 10.88
N ARG A 392 -17.65 -8.05 11.56
CA ARG A 392 -18.78 -8.72 12.25
C ARG A 392 -19.37 -7.85 13.35
N TRP A 393 -18.54 -7.06 14.04
CA TRP A 393 -19.02 -6.14 15.07
C TRP A 393 -19.95 -5.08 14.45
N VAL A 394 -19.54 -4.46 13.34
CA VAL A 394 -20.35 -3.47 12.62
C VAL A 394 -21.67 -4.08 12.16
N ALA A 395 -21.62 -5.27 11.53
CA ALA A 395 -22.83 -5.98 11.10
C ALA A 395 -23.80 -6.22 12.28
N GLY A 396 -23.25 -6.62 13.44
CA GLY A 396 -24.02 -6.80 14.68
C GLY A 396 -24.65 -5.51 15.20
N GLN A 397 -23.94 -4.37 15.15
CA GLN A 397 -24.48 -3.08 15.57
C GLN A 397 -25.58 -2.57 14.63
N VAL A 398 -25.38 -2.74 13.31
CA VAL A 398 -26.41 -2.41 12.31
C VAL A 398 -27.67 -3.23 12.54
N LEU A 399 -27.55 -4.54 12.75
CA LEU A 399 -28.69 -5.42 13.04
C LEU A 399 -29.40 -5.06 14.35
N LYS A 400 -28.66 -4.79 15.43
CA LYS A 400 -29.24 -4.37 16.71
C LYS A 400 -30.05 -3.08 16.57
N ARG A 401 -29.54 -2.10 15.82
CA ARG A 401 -30.25 -0.85 15.54
C ARG A 401 -31.49 -1.09 14.72
N ALA A 402 -31.39 -1.86 13.63
CA ALA A 402 -32.52 -2.22 12.77
C ALA A 402 -33.68 -2.80 13.58
N LEU A 403 -33.41 -3.80 14.41
CA LEU A 403 -34.41 -4.44 15.27
C LEU A 403 -35.02 -3.48 16.30
N ALA A 404 -34.22 -2.58 16.87
CA ALA A 404 -34.71 -1.58 17.82
C ALA A 404 -35.65 -0.57 17.15
N THR A 405 -35.32 -0.12 15.93
CA THR A 405 -36.16 0.79 15.14
C THR A 405 -37.47 0.14 14.74
N GLU A 406 -37.45 -1.06 14.15
CA GLU A 406 -38.66 -1.79 13.75
C GLU A 406 -39.59 -2.06 14.95
N ARG A 407 -39.01 -2.44 16.10
CA ARG A 407 -39.78 -2.59 17.34
C ARG A 407 -40.44 -1.28 17.77
N GLY A 408 -39.73 -0.15 17.66
CA GLY A 408 -40.28 1.17 17.98
C GLY A 408 -41.43 1.56 17.05
N GLU A 409 -41.27 1.34 15.75
CA GLU A 409 -42.30 1.59 14.73
C GLU A 409 -43.55 0.74 14.98
N LEU A 410 -43.38 -0.55 15.25
CA LEU A 410 -44.48 -1.45 15.60
C LEU A 410 -45.22 -0.99 16.86
N MET A 411 -44.50 -0.62 17.92
CA MET A 411 -45.10 -0.12 19.15
C MET A 411 -45.86 1.20 18.94
N ASN A 412 -45.36 2.09 18.09
CA ASN A 412 -46.04 3.33 17.73
C ASN A 412 -47.32 3.07 16.90
N PHE A 413 -47.24 2.16 15.93
CA PHE A 413 -48.41 1.74 15.15
C PHE A 413 -49.51 1.15 16.03
N LEU A 414 -49.14 0.24 16.94
CA LEU A 414 -50.09 -0.36 17.89
C LEU A 414 -50.73 0.73 18.78
N ARG A 415 -49.94 1.67 19.31
CA ARG A 415 -50.47 2.77 20.14
C ARG A 415 -51.36 3.74 19.38
N GLY A 416 -51.11 3.98 18.10
CA GLY A 416 -51.95 4.84 17.25
C GLY A 416 -53.20 4.16 16.71
N SER A 417 -53.34 2.85 16.91
CA SER A 417 -54.46 2.03 16.43
C SER A 417 -55.53 1.76 17.49
N PHE A 418 -55.39 2.33 18.70
CA PHE A 418 -56.36 2.22 19.81
C PHE A 418 -56.90 3.57 20.23
#